data_AF-A0A8E1RHZ2-F1
#
_entry.id   AF-A0A8E1RHZ2-F1
#
_cell.length_a   1.000
_cell.length_b   1.000
_cell.length_c   1.000
_cell.angle_alpha   90.00
_cell.angle_beta   90.00
_cell.angle_gamma   90.00
#
_symmetry.space_group_name_H-M   'P 1'
#
loop_
_entity.id
_entity.type
_entity.pdbx_description
1 polymer ?
#
loop_
_entity_poly.entity_id
_entity_poly.type
_entity_poly.pdbx_seq_one_letter_code
_entity_poly.pdbx_strand_id
1 'polypeptide(L)'
;MNNIPQLPVSSWIDKFVDWLAGFEGFFNGVTNFIGGIISGFQWVFDVLPIWLFMLLVLGATYWLNRNTKHWTLLIFEAIGLLYIWNQGFWRDMTQTLTLVLTSSLIALVIGVPLGIWMAKSRVFAVINKPILDFMQTMPAFAYLIPAVAFFGIGMVPGVIASVIFAMPPTVRMTNLGIRQVPNDLIEAADSYGSTGW
;
A
#
# COMPACT_ATOMS: atom_id res chain seq x y z
N MET A 1 -45.23 15.55 -8.62
CA MET A 1 -43.97 14.77 -8.59
C MET A 1 -42.88 15.77 -8.20
N ASN A 2 -42.38 15.90 -6.98
CA ASN A 2 -41.98 14.89 -6.00
C ASN A 2 -41.99 15.48 -4.58
N ASN A 3 -42.81 14.93 -3.68
CA ASN A 3 -42.80 15.19 -2.23
C ASN A 3 -42.09 14.05 -1.49
N ILE A 4 -40.90 13.65 -1.96
CA ILE A 4 -40.05 12.74 -1.18
C ILE A 4 -39.08 13.62 -0.40
N PRO A 5 -39.15 13.66 0.94
CA PRO A 5 -38.20 14.43 1.73
C PRO A 5 -36.78 13.93 1.49
N GLN A 6 -35.86 14.87 1.26
CA GLN A 6 -34.44 14.52 1.08
C GLN A 6 -33.90 13.92 2.37
N LEU A 7 -33.28 12.74 2.26
CA LEU A 7 -32.57 12.15 3.38
C LEU A 7 -31.37 13.05 3.72
N PRO A 8 -31.22 13.49 4.99
CA PRO A 8 -30.19 14.45 5.38
C PRO A 8 -28.82 13.78 5.59
N VAL A 9 -28.37 13.00 4.59
CA VAL A 9 -27.15 12.18 4.65
C VAL A 9 -25.92 13.03 4.96
N SER A 10 -25.81 14.23 4.39
CA SER A 10 -24.71 15.17 4.69
C SER A 10 -24.61 15.44 6.19
N SER A 11 -25.72 15.82 6.84
CA SER A 11 -25.73 16.15 8.27
C SER A 11 -25.35 14.95 9.16
N TRP A 12 -25.62 13.74 8.71
CA TRP A 12 -25.22 12.52 9.42
C TRP A 12 -23.73 12.27 9.27
N ILE A 13 -23.19 12.48 8.07
CA ILE A 13 -21.75 12.38 7.79
C ILE A 13 -21.00 13.45 8.58
N ASP A 14 -21.47 14.71 8.57
CA ASP A 14 -20.82 15.82 9.27
C ASP A 14 -20.73 15.54 10.77
N LYS A 15 -21.84 15.12 11.40
CA LYS A 15 -21.85 14.71 12.82
C LYS A 15 -20.92 13.53 13.12
N PHE A 16 -20.81 12.58 12.18
CA PHE A 16 -19.91 11.45 12.33
C PHE A 16 -18.44 11.87 12.22
N VAL A 17 -18.12 12.78 11.29
CA VAL A 17 -16.78 13.38 11.14
C VAL A 17 -16.41 14.19 12.38
N ASP A 18 -17.34 14.99 12.91
CA ASP A 18 -17.13 15.76 14.15
C ASP A 18 -16.88 14.83 15.36
N TRP A 19 -17.62 13.73 15.45
CA TRP A 19 -17.40 12.71 16.47
C TRP A 19 -16.01 12.05 16.32
N LEU A 20 -15.59 11.74 15.09
CA LEU A 20 -14.25 11.23 14.82
C LEU A 20 -13.16 12.23 15.21
N ALA A 21 -13.38 13.54 15.00
CA ALA A 21 -12.41 14.57 15.35
C ALA A 21 -12.04 14.57 16.85
N GLY A 22 -12.92 14.06 17.72
CA GLY A 22 -12.62 13.85 19.15
C GLY A 22 -11.53 12.81 19.44
N PHE A 23 -11.14 11.99 18.47
CA PHE A 23 -10.08 10.97 18.60
C PHE A 23 -8.71 11.46 18.13
N GLU A 24 -8.42 12.76 18.26
CA GLU A 24 -7.18 13.38 17.79
C GLU A 24 -5.91 12.63 18.24
N GLY A 25 -5.87 12.15 19.49
CA GLY A 25 -4.74 11.37 20.01
C GLY A 25 -4.48 10.06 19.24
N PHE A 26 -5.53 9.39 18.77
CA PHE A 26 -5.40 8.21 17.92
C PHE A 26 -4.86 8.59 16.54
N PHE A 27 -5.43 9.61 15.90
CA PHE A 27 -4.97 10.09 14.59
C PHE A 27 -3.52 10.56 14.64
N ASN A 28 -3.14 11.32 15.65
CA ASN A 28 -1.75 11.74 15.90
C ASN A 28 -0.83 10.53 16.12
N GLY A 29 -1.28 9.50 16.84
CA GLY A 29 -0.55 8.25 17.01
C GLY A 29 -0.27 7.55 15.67
N VAL A 30 -1.29 7.44 14.81
CA VAL A 30 -1.16 6.87 13.47
C VAL A 30 -0.26 7.73 12.58
N THR A 31 -0.42 9.06 12.61
CA THR A 31 0.44 10.00 11.87
C THR A 31 1.89 9.85 12.26
N ASN A 32 2.18 9.79 13.56
CA ASN A 32 3.54 9.64 14.07
C ASN A 32 4.12 8.26 13.70
N PHE A 33 3.32 7.20 13.75
CA PHE A 33 3.75 5.87 13.36
C PHE A 33 4.11 5.80 11.86
N ILE A 34 3.22 6.24 10.98
CA ILE A 34 3.46 6.27 9.52
C ILE A 34 4.61 7.23 9.21
N GLY A 35 4.60 8.42 9.83
CA GLY A 35 5.66 9.43 9.71
C GLY A 35 7.03 8.89 10.15
N GLY A 36 7.07 8.03 11.16
CA GLY A 36 8.28 7.32 11.59
C GLY A 36 8.82 6.38 10.51
N ILE A 37 7.95 5.59 9.87
CA ILE A 37 8.34 4.69 8.76
C ILE A 37 8.86 5.51 7.56
N ILE A 38 8.11 6.55 7.18
CA ILE A 38 8.49 7.48 6.11
C ILE A 38 9.87 8.08 6.40
N SER A 39 10.07 8.60 7.61
CA SER A 39 11.34 9.20 8.01
C SER A 39 12.47 8.18 8.01
N GLY A 40 12.20 6.93 8.42
CA GLY A 40 13.16 5.84 8.37
C GLY A 40 13.63 5.52 6.96
N PHE A 41 12.70 5.36 6.01
CA PHE A 41 13.05 5.16 4.61
C PHE A 41 13.76 6.37 4.01
N GLN A 42 13.26 7.59 4.26
CA GLN A 42 13.88 8.81 3.74
C GLN A 42 15.29 8.98 4.28
N TRP A 43 15.52 8.67 5.55
CA TRP A 43 16.85 8.72 6.16
C TRP A 43 17.84 7.78 5.45
N VAL A 44 17.41 6.57 5.06
CA VAL A 44 18.26 5.65 4.27
C VAL A 44 18.67 6.29 2.93
N PHE A 45 17.73 6.94 2.23
CA PHE A 45 18.05 7.62 0.97
C PHE A 45 18.92 8.86 1.17
N ASP A 46 18.76 9.58 2.28
CA ASP A 46 19.48 10.82 2.55
C ASP A 46 20.92 10.59 3.01
N VAL A 47 21.19 9.48 3.70
CA VAL A 47 22.54 9.09 4.13
C VAL A 47 23.38 8.59 2.95
N LEU A 48 22.76 8.03 1.92
CA LEU A 48 23.46 7.50 0.75
C LEU A 48 23.77 8.61 -0.26
N PRO A 49 25.05 8.83 -0.62
CA PRO A 49 25.39 9.70 -1.74
C PRO A 49 24.73 9.21 -3.04
N ILE A 50 24.28 10.13 -3.88
CA ILE A 50 23.56 9.86 -5.14
C ILE A 50 24.26 8.80 -6.00
N TRP A 51 25.57 8.97 -6.21
CA TRP A 51 26.37 8.06 -7.01
C TRP A 51 26.44 6.65 -6.40
N LEU A 52 26.48 6.55 -5.06
CA LEU A 52 26.52 5.26 -4.36
C LEU A 52 25.17 4.55 -4.49
N PHE A 53 24.06 5.27 -4.36
CA PHE A 53 22.73 4.71 -4.59
C PHE A 53 22.60 4.15 -6.01
N MET A 54 22.98 4.90 -7.03
CA MET A 54 22.93 4.42 -8.43
C MET A 54 23.77 3.15 -8.62
N LEU A 55 24.99 3.11 -8.08
CA LEU A 55 25.83 1.91 -8.16
C LEU A 55 25.21 0.70 -7.46
N LEU A 56 24.57 0.90 -6.30
CA LEU A 56 23.91 -0.18 -5.57
C LEU A 56 22.71 -0.75 -6.31
N VAL A 57 21.84 0.10 -6.87
CA VAL A 57 20.65 -0.38 -7.60
C VAL A 57 21.07 -1.03 -8.92
N LEU A 58 21.99 -0.44 -9.69
CA LEU A 58 22.53 -1.05 -10.90
C LEU A 58 23.24 -2.38 -10.61
N GLY A 59 24.00 -2.45 -9.52
CA GLY A 59 24.63 -3.68 -9.05
C GLY A 59 23.61 -4.76 -8.69
N ALA A 60 22.52 -4.39 -8.01
CA ALA A 60 21.42 -5.30 -7.69
C ALA A 60 20.72 -5.81 -8.95
N THR A 61 20.41 -4.92 -9.90
CA THR A 61 19.80 -5.29 -11.19
C THR A 61 20.72 -6.23 -11.98
N TYR A 62 22.04 -5.98 -12.00
CA TYR A 62 23.01 -6.83 -12.67
C TYR A 62 23.09 -8.21 -12.02
N TRP A 63 23.12 -8.25 -10.69
CA TRP A 63 23.19 -9.50 -9.93
C TRP A 63 21.94 -10.36 -10.12
N LEU A 64 20.75 -9.77 -10.04
CA LEU A 64 19.48 -10.47 -10.24
C LEU A 64 19.30 -10.97 -11.68
N ASN A 65 19.79 -10.22 -12.67
CA ASN A 65 19.67 -10.58 -14.08
C ASN A 65 20.90 -11.27 -14.66
N ARG A 66 21.87 -11.70 -13.85
CA ARG A 66 23.13 -12.29 -14.35
C ARG A 66 22.94 -13.49 -15.28
N ASN A 67 21.85 -14.24 -15.12
CA ASN A 67 21.52 -15.43 -15.92
C ASN A 67 20.77 -15.09 -17.22
N THR A 68 20.17 -13.91 -17.28
CA THR A 68 19.31 -13.47 -18.37
C THR A 68 20.04 -12.36 -19.10
N LYS A 69 20.52 -12.58 -20.33
CA LYS A 69 21.37 -11.64 -21.10
C LYS A 69 20.68 -10.32 -21.51
N HIS A 70 19.65 -9.87 -20.79
CA HIS A 70 18.91 -8.64 -21.06
C HIS A 70 19.60 -7.42 -20.44
N TRP A 71 20.68 -6.97 -21.09
CA TRP A 71 21.37 -5.72 -20.76
C TRP A 71 20.50 -4.47 -20.93
N THR A 72 19.39 -4.57 -21.66
CA THR A 72 18.46 -3.47 -21.94
C THR A 72 17.93 -2.83 -20.65
N LEU A 73 17.60 -3.63 -19.63
CA LEU A 73 17.09 -3.10 -18.36
C LEU A 73 18.14 -2.26 -17.62
N LEU A 74 19.38 -2.75 -17.57
CA LEU A 74 20.51 -2.03 -16.94
C LEU A 74 20.79 -0.70 -17.63
N ILE A 75 20.81 -0.69 -18.97
CA ILE A 75 21.07 0.53 -19.74
C ILE A 75 19.92 1.52 -19.54
N PHE A 76 18.67 1.04 -19.60
CA PHE A 76 17.48 1.88 -19.39
C PHE A 76 17.48 2.49 -17.99
N GLU A 77 17.74 1.69 -16.95
CA GLU A 77 17.85 2.14 -15.56
C GLU A 77 18.96 3.18 -15.39
N ALA A 78 20.16 2.92 -15.91
CA ALA A 78 21.29 3.84 -15.81
C ALA A 78 20.98 5.19 -16.48
N ILE A 79 20.44 5.17 -17.69
CA ILE A 79 20.06 6.38 -18.42
C ILE A 79 18.95 7.13 -17.67
N GLY A 80 17.94 6.42 -17.16
CA GLY A 80 16.84 7.02 -16.41
C GLY A 80 17.29 7.70 -15.12
N LEU A 81 18.12 7.03 -14.32
CA LEU A 81 18.65 7.60 -13.06
C LEU A 81 19.57 8.79 -13.32
N LEU A 82 20.44 8.70 -14.32
CA LEU A 82 21.28 9.83 -14.74
C LEU A 82 20.45 11.00 -15.22
N TYR A 83 19.36 10.75 -15.96
CA TYR A 83 18.45 11.80 -16.40
C TYR A 83 17.74 12.49 -15.23
N ILE A 84 17.21 11.73 -14.27
CA ILE A 84 16.58 12.28 -13.06
C ILE A 84 17.57 13.14 -12.27
N TRP A 85 18.80 12.66 -12.11
CA TRP A 85 19.85 13.42 -11.45
C TRP A 85 20.18 14.72 -12.21
N ASN A 86 20.32 14.63 -13.54
CA ASN A 86 20.58 15.77 -14.41
C ASN A 86 19.45 16.83 -14.37
N GLN A 87 18.20 16.42 -14.20
CA GLN A 87 17.06 17.35 -14.07
C GLN A 87 16.88 17.92 -12.65
N GLY A 88 17.67 17.47 -11.67
CA GLY A 88 17.57 17.95 -10.29
C GLY A 88 16.42 17.36 -9.47
N PHE A 89 15.66 16.39 -10.02
CA PHE A 89 14.51 15.77 -9.34
C PHE A 89 14.88 14.59 -8.42
N TRP A 90 16.13 14.53 -7.97
CA TRP A 90 16.59 13.42 -7.11
C TRP A 90 15.81 13.35 -5.80
N ARG A 91 15.62 14.50 -5.14
CA ARG A 91 14.89 14.57 -3.87
C ARG A 91 13.43 14.11 -4.05
N ASP A 92 12.74 14.64 -5.05
CA ASP A 92 11.34 14.29 -5.34
C ASP A 92 11.19 12.80 -5.69
N MET A 93 12.16 12.24 -6.43
CA MET A 93 12.21 10.81 -6.73
C MET A 93 12.33 9.97 -5.45
N THR A 94 13.27 10.31 -4.55
CA THR A 94 13.43 9.56 -3.28
C THR A 94 12.22 9.72 -2.34
N GLN A 95 11.55 10.87 -2.33
CA GLN A 95 10.31 11.06 -1.58
C GLN A 95 9.17 10.24 -2.16
N THR A 96 9.07 10.16 -3.48
CA THR A 96 8.10 9.29 -4.17
C THR A 96 8.37 7.82 -3.86
N LEU A 97 9.64 7.38 -3.94
CA LEU A 97 10.02 6.02 -3.55
C LEU A 97 9.69 5.74 -2.08
N THR A 98 9.98 6.67 -1.18
CA THR A 98 9.64 6.56 0.25
C THR A 98 8.14 6.35 0.44
N LEU A 99 7.30 7.15 -0.23
CA LEU A 99 5.85 7.01 -0.17
C LEU A 99 5.38 5.65 -0.71
N VAL A 100 5.91 5.23 -1.87
CA VAL A 100 5.55 3.95 -2.52
C VAL A 100 5.99 2.77 -1.65
N LEU A 101 7.20 2.78 -1.12
CA LEU A 101 7.73 1.71 -0.25
C LEU A 101 6.95 1.62 1.06
N THR A 102 6.68 2.76 1.71
CA THR A 102 5.86 2.81 2.93
C THR A 102 4.47 2.24 2.68
N SER A 103 3.81 2.72 1.63
CA SER A 103 2.44 2.29 1.29
C SER A 103 2.39 0.81 0.94
N SER A 104 3.35 0.33 0.15
CA SER A 104 3.46 -1.07 -0.24
C SER A 104 3.73 -1.97 0.97
N LEU A 105 4.63 -1.56 1.86
CA LEU A 105 4.92 -2.30 3.09
C LEU A 105 3.67 -2.45 3.96
N ILE A 106 2.97 -1.34 4.23
CA ILE A 106 1.74 -1.35 5.03
C ILE A 106 0.67 -2.21 4.33
N ALA A 107 0.51 -2.05 3.02
CA ALA A 107 -0.46 -2.82 2.24
C ALA A 107 -0.17 -4.33 2.22
N LEU A 108 1.10 -4.74 2.23
CA LEU A 108 1.49 -6.15 2.33
C LEU A 108 1.27 -6.69 3.74
N VAL A 109 1.74 -5.97 4.77
CA VAL A 109 1.64 -6.37 6.17
C VAL A 109 0.18 -6.56 6.60
N ILE A 110 -0.74 -5.74 6.10
CA ILE A 110 -2.17 -5.86 6.41
C ILE A 110 -2.88 -6.75 5.39
N GLY A 111 -2.60 -6.55 4.10
CA GLY A 111 -3.35 -7.17 3.01
C GLY A 111 -3.13 -8.68 2.89
N VAL A 112 -1.91 -9.17 3.13
CA VAL A 112 -1.60 -10.60 3.07
C VAL A 112 -2.35 -11.37 4.18
N PRO A 113 -2.27 -10.99 5.48
CA PRO A 113 -3.08 -11.63 6.52
C PRO A 113 -4.59 -11.60 6.26
N LEU A 114 -5.13 -10.47 5.78
CA LEU A 114 -6.54 -10.37 5.41
C LEU A 114 -6.89 -11.32 4.25
N GLY A 115 -6.00 -11.47 3.27
CA GLY A 115 -6.14 -12.40 2.16
C GLY A 115 -6.12 -13.86 2.61
N ILE A 116 -5.24 -14.22 3.54
CA ILE A 116 -5.19 -15.55 4.17
C ILE A 116 -6.48 -15.82 4.94
N TRP A 117 -6.97 -14.87 5.74
CA TRP A 117 -8.21 -15.03 6.48
C TRP A 117 -9.42 -15.20 5.55
N MET A 118 -9.44 -14.44 4.44
CA MET A 118 -10.44 -14.55 3.39
C MET A 118 -10.40 -15.89 2.65
N ALA A 119 -9.22 -16.50 2.51
CA ALA A 119 -9.09 -17.85 1.97
C ALA A 119 -9.71 -18.89 2.90
N LYS A 120 -9.47 -18.78 4.21
CA LYS A 120 -9.92 -19.74 5.23
C LYS A 120 -11.39 -19.59 5.63
N SER A 121 -11.99 -18.39 5.54
CA SER A 121 -13.37 -18.14 5.98
C SER A 121 -14.27 -17.62 4.85
N ARG A 122 -15.28 -18.42 4.49
CA ARG A 122 -16.29 -18.02 3.48
C ARG A 122 -17.12 -16.81 3.94
N VAL A 123 -17.45 -16.74 5.24
CA VAL A 123 -18.23 -15.62 5.80
C VAL A 123 -17.41 -14.34 5.73
N PHE A 124 -16.15 -14.38 6.16
CA PHE A 124 -15.26 -13.23 6.07
C PHE A 124 -15.09 -12.77 4.62
N ALA A 125 -14.95 -13.70 3.67
CA ALA A 125 -14.85 -13.38 2.26
C ALA A 125 -16.08 -12.67 1.69
N VAL A 126 -17.29 -13.07 2.09
CA VAL A 126 -18.53 -12.41 1.63
C VAL A 126 -18.63 -10.99 2.16
N ILE A 127 -18.24 -10.76 3.42
CA ILE A 127 -18.29 -9.44 4.06
C ILE A 127 -17.18 -8.52 3.53
N ASN A 128 -15.97 -9.04 3.35
CA ASN A 128 -14.82 -8.21 2.99
C ASN A 128 -14.83 -7.79 1.52
N LYS A 129 -15.39 -8.59 0.61
CA LYS A 129 -15.50 -8.26 -0.83
C LYS A 129 -16.07 -6.86 -1.11
N PRO A 130 -17.27 -6.48 -0.62
CA PRO A 130 -17.82 -5.15 -0.88
C PRO A 130 -16.98 -4.02 -0.27
N ILE A 131 -16.27 -4.27 0.84
CA ILE A 131 -15.33 -3.30 1.41
C ILE A 131 -14.17 -3.07 0.44
N LEU A 132 -13.59 -4.15 -0.10
CA LEU A 132 -12.54 -4.04 -1.11
C LEU A 132 -13.04 -3.39 -2.41
N ASP A 133 -14.29 -3.65 -2.82
CA ASP A 133 -14.92 -2.98 -3.97
C ASP A 133 -15.07 -1.48 -3.73
N PHE A 134 -15.53 -1.09 -2.54
CA PHE A 134 -15.64 0.31 -2.11
C PHE A 134 -14.28 1.00 -2.15
N MET A 135 -13.26 0.39 -1.53
CA MET A 135 -11.88 0.89 -1.50
C MET A 135 -11.33 1.13 -2.92
N GLN A 136 -11.60 0.23 -3.86
CA GLN A 136 -11.03 0.28 -5.21
C GLN A 136 -11.80 1.19 -6.19
N THR A 137 -13.10 1.39 -5.97
CA THR A 137 -13.98 2.10 -6.92
C THR A 137 -14.17 3.57 -6.58
N MET A 138 -13.94 3.97 -5.33
CA MET A 138 -14.10 5.37 -4.95
C MET A 138 -12.96 6.24 -5.48
N PRO A 139 -13.27 7.48 -5.93
CA PRO A 139 -12.24 8.41 -6.37
C PRO A 139 -11.24 8.73 -5.26
N ALA A 140 -9.96 8.80 -5.59
CA ALA A 140 -8.90 9.12 -4.62
C ALA A 140 -9.19 10.42 -3.83
N PHE A 141 -9.78 11.42 -4.50
CA PHE A 141 -10.17 12.70 -3.87
C PHE A 141 -11.19 12.55 -2.74
N ALA A 142 -12.08 11.55 -2.81
CA ALA A 142 -13.07 11.31 -1.77
C ALA A 142 -12.42 10.90 -0.44
N TYR A 143 -11.28 10.21 -0.50
CA TYR A 143 -10.49 9.82 0.68
C TYR A 143 -9.50 10.90 1.11
N LEU A 144 -8.95 11.66 0.14
CA LEU A 144 -7.88 12.60 0.42
C LEU A 144 -8.34 13.78 1.29
N ILE A 145 -9.56 14.29 1.06
CA ILE A 145 -10.12 15.41 1.84
C ILE A 145 -10.20 15.08 3.34
N PRO A 146 -10.89 14.00 3.76
CA PRO A 146 -10.91 13.63 5.18
C PRO A 146 -9.53 13.20 5.68
N ALA A 147 -8.70 12.55 4.86
CA ALA A 147 -7.34 12.19 5.28
C ALA A 147 -6.49 13.42 5.64
N VAL A 148 -6.55 14.50 4.85
CA VAL A 148 -5.84 15.74 5.20
C VAL A 148 -6.43 16.40 6.44
N ALA A 149 -7.76 16.32 6.63
CA ALA A 149 -8.40 16.87 7.82
C ALA A 149 -7.97 16.17 9.12
N PHE A 150 -7.84 14.85 9.10
CA PHE A 150 -7.47 14.07 10.29
C PHE A 150 -5.95 13.90 10.50
N PHE A 151 -5.18 13.78 9.42
CA PHE A 151 -3.75 13.45 9.48
C PHE A 151 -2.84 14.64 9.10
N GLY A 152 -3.43 15.81 8.81
CA GLY A 152 -2.72 17.03 8.42
C GLY A 152 -2.22 17.00 6.98
N ILE A 153 -1.44 18.01 6.60
CA ILE A 153 -0.83 18.10 5.27
C ILE A 153 0.54 17.42 5.31
N GLY A 154 0.86 16.61 4.30
CA GLY A 154 2.18 16.00 4.14
C GLY A 154 2.13 14.67 3.40
N MET A 155 3.16 13.85 3.59
CA MET A 155 3.25 12.53 2.96
C MET A 155 2.30 11.48 3.57
N VAL A 156 1.90 11.64 4.84
CA VAL A 156 1.06 10.66 5.56
C VAL A 156 -0.32 10.46 4.90
N PRO A 157 -1.11 11.51 4.59
CA PRO A 157 -2.36 11.33 3.85
C PRO A 157 -2.18 10.63 2.49
N GLY A 158 -1.08 10.94 1.80
CA GLY A 158 -0.72 10.29 0.54
C GLY A 158 -0.49 8.80 0.71
N VAL A 159 0.26 8.40 1.74
CA VAL A 159 0.45 6.98 2.11
C VAL A 159 -0.89 6.31 2.42
N ILE A 160 -1.76 6.95 3.21
CA ILE A 160 -3.07 6.37 3.57
C ILE A 160 -3.92 6.14 2.32
N ALA A 161 -4.01 7.12 1.43
CA ALA A 161 -4.74 6.99 0.17
C ALA A 161 -4.16 5.86 -0.71
N SER A 162 -2.83 5.80 -0.83
CA SER A 162 -2.15 4.74 -1.58
C SER A 162 -2.36 3.35 -0.96
N VAL A 163 -2.37 3.22 0.36
CA VAL A 163 -2.69 1.96 1.06
C VAL A 163 -4.11 1.53 0.74
N ILE A 164 -5.10 2.44 0.87
CA ILE A 164 -6.51 2.13 0.56
C ILE A 164 -6.64 1.58 -0.87
N PHE A 165 -5.91 2.16 -1.82
CA PHE A 165 -5.97 1.74 -3.23
C PHE A 165 -5.18 0.45 -3.53
N ALA A 166 -4.04 0.24 -2.86
CA ALA A 166 -3.17 -0.92 -3.08
C ALA A 166 -3.62 -2.19 -2.31
N MET A 167 -4.42 -2.03 -1.26
CA MET A 167 -4.90 -3.13 -0.43
C MET A 167 -5.80 -4.14 -1.18
N PRO A 168 -6.81 -3.73 -1.96
CA PRO A 168 -7.72 -4.65 -2.67
C PRO A 168 -7.03 -5.69 -3.55
N PRO A 169 -6.10 -5.35 -4.46
CA PRO A 169 -5.42 -6.36 -5.27
C PRO A 169 -4.57 -7.31 -4.41
N THR A 170 -3.87 -6.81 -3.39
CA THR A 170 -3.10 -7.66 -2.46
C THR A 170 -3.98 -8.70 -1.78
N VAL A 171 -5.08 -8.28 -1.15
CA VAL A 171 -6.00 -9.18 -0.44
C VAL A 171 -6.61 -10.21 -1.39
N ARG A 172 -7.05 -9.77 -2.58
CA ARG A 172 -7.70 -10.63 -3.57
C ARG A 172 -6.75 -11.67 -4.13
N MET A 173 -5.54 -11.26 -4.52
CA MET A 173 -4.56 -12.16 -5.11
C MET A 173 -4.01 -13.15 -4.09
N THR A 174 -3.82 -12.75 -2.83
CA THR A 174 -3.49 -13.70 -1.75
C THR A 174 -4.62 -14.70 -1.53
N ASN A 175 -5.88 -14.25 -1.43
CA ASN A 175 -7.01 -15.16 -1.28
C ASN A 175 -7.16 -16.14 -2.46
N LEU A 176 -7.00 -15.66 -3.70
CA LEU A 176 -7.08 -16.50 -4.90
C LEU A 176 -5.92 -17.48 -4.96
N GLY A 177 -4.69 -17.03 -4.72
CA GLY A 177 -3.50 -17.88 -4.74
C GLY A 177 -3.60 -19.05 -3.77
N ILE A 178 -4.11 -18.82 -2.56
CA ILE A 178 -4.31 -19.88 -1.56
C ILE A 178 -5.42 -20.85 -1.98
N ARG A 179 -6.54 -20.33 -2.51
CA ARG A 179 -7.67 -21.18 -2.94
C ARG A 179 -7.39 -21.97 -4.23
N GLN A 180 -6.39 -21.57 -5.01
CA GLN A 180 -6.00 -22.25 -6.24
C GLN A 180 -4.94 -23.34 -6.03
N VAL A 181 -4.50 -23.56 -4.78
CA VAL A 181 -3.61 -24.68 -4.46
C VAL A 181 -4.33 -26.01 -4.75
N PRO A 182 -3.70 -26.95 -5.49
CA PRO A 182 -4.27 -28.27 -5.76
C PRO A 182 -4.63 -29.06 -4.49
N ASN A 183 -5.79 -29.72 -4.49
CA ASN A 183 -6.30 -30.44 -3.31
C ASN A 183 -5.44 -31.65 -2.92
N ASP A 184 -4.82 -32.32 -3.89
CA ASP A 184 -3.91 -33.44 -3.66
C ASP A 184 -2.67 -33.03 -2.84
N LEU A 185 -2.17 -31.81 -3.04
CA LEU A 185 -1.09 -31.26 -2.21
C LEU A 185 -1.57 -30.95 -0.77
N ILE A 186 -2.84 -30.54 -0.62
CA ILE A 186 -3.45 -30.29 0.70
C ILE A 186 -3.63 -31.61 1.46
N GLU A 187 -4.19 -32.63 0.81
CA GLU A 187 -4.37 -33.97 1.40
C GLU A 187 -3.03 -34.61 1.79
N ALA A 188 -1.99 -34.42 0.97
CA ALA A 188 -0.63 -34.84 1.32
C ALA A 188 -0.12 -34.11 2.55
N ALA A 189 -0.25 -32.78 2.63
CA ALA A 189 0.19 -32.00 3.78
C ALA A 189 -0.53 -32.40 5.08
N ASP A 190 -1.83 -32.64 5.01
CA ASP A 190 -2.64 -33.12 6.13
C ASP A 190 -2.21 -34.53 6.58
N SER A 191 -1.89 -35.42 5.63
CA SER A 191 -1.40 -36.77 5.91
C SER A 191 -0.05 -36.80 6.61
N TYR A 192 0.81 -35.80 6.36
CA TYR A 192 2.07 -35.59 7.08
C TYR A 192 1.92 -34.83 8.41
N GLY A 193 0.69 -34.51 8.83
CA GLY A 193 0.40 -33.87 10.11
C GLY A 193 0.71 -32.37 10.15
N SER A 194 0.69 -31.69 8.99
CA SER A 194 0.89 -30.25 8.93
C SER A 194 -0.26 -29.50 9.61
N THR A 195 0.05 -28.51 10.44
CA THR A 195 -0.97 -27.62 11.01
C THR A 195 -1.40 -26.57 10.00
N GLY A 196 -2.56 -25.95 10.19
CA GLY A 196 -3.03 -24.87 9.31
C GLY A 196 -2.27 -23.54 9.43
N TRP A 197 -1.08 -23.52 10.02
CA TRP A 197 -0.20 -22.35 10.20
C TRP A 197 1.06 -22.49 9.36
#